data_AF-A0A2S9FGI4-F1
#
_entry.id   AF-A0A2S9FGI4-F1
#
_cell.length_a   1.000
_cell.length_b   1.000
_cell.length_c   1.000
_cell.angle_alpha   90.00
_cell.angle_beta   90.00
_cell.angle_gamma   90.00
#
_symmetry.space_group_name_H-M   'P 1'
#
loop_
_entity.id
_entity.type
_entity.pdbx_description
1 polymer ?
#
loop_
_entity_poly.entity_id
_entity_poly.type
_entity_poly.pdbx_seq_one_letter_code
_entity_poly.pdbx_strand_id
1 'polypeptide(L)'
;AVDLAALTADLASVFRSAIERAGLAFEVHCEPIEDPVYIDQDMWEKVIFNLLSNALKFTFTGAISVRACREASEAVVTVADTGTGVPAAEMSRLFERFHRIENARGRSNEGSGIGLALVKELIQLHGGTITADSAEGQGTTFTIRLPVGAAHLPSDVIAPADGNRRANGGADAYVEEALRWLPPGHEEPDASGQEKYSLPNLSVTGPTAASGTGALRVLIADDNADMRDYLGRLLRSDGYQVETVADGYEA
;
A
#
# COMPACT_ATOMS: atom_id res chain seq x y z
N ALA A 1 -21.74 3.08 -8.23
CA ALA A 1 -21.90 2.17 -7.08
C ALA A 1 -21.13 0.90 -7.35
N VAL A 2 -20.51 0.34 -6.32
CA VAL A 2 -19.72 -0.91 -6.39
C VAL A 2 -20.20 -1.87 -5.31
N ASP A 3 -19.98 -3.16 -5.52
CA ASP A 3 -20.04 -4.16 -4.45
C ASP A 3 -18.76 -4.03 -3.62
N LEU A 4 -18.83 -3.25 -2.53
CA LEU A 4 -17.66 -2.95 -1.70
C LEU A 4 -17.09 -4.22 -1.05
N ALA A 5 -17.94 -5.16 -0.66
CA ALA A 5 -17.53 -6.38 0.01
C ALA A 5 -16.75 -7.29 -0.95
N ALA A 6 -17.28 -7.50 -2.16
CA ALA A 6 -16.61 -8.27 -3.20
C ALA A 6 -15.29 -7.61 -3.62
N LEU A 7 -15.30 -6.29 -3.91
CA LEU A 7 -14.10 -5.56 -4.28
C LEU A 7 -13.01 -5.65 -3.19
N THR A 8 -13.38 -5.49 -1.93
CA THR A 8 -12.45 -5.58 -0.80
C THR A 8 -11.88 -7.00 -0.65
N ALA A 9 -12.71 -8.03 -0.83
CA ALA A 9 -12.25 -9.42 -0.80
C ALA A 9 -11.27 -9.74 -1.93
N ASP A 10 -11.55 -9.26 -3.14
CA ASP A 10 -10.67 -9.44 -4.31
C ASP A 10 -9.32 -8.77 -4.08
N LEU A 11 -9.32 -7.51 -3.64
CA LEU A 11 -8.09 -6.77 -3.30
C LEU A 11 -7.32 -7.46 -2.17
N ALA A 12 -8.00 -7.93 -1.13
CA ALA A 12 -7.36 -8.65 -0.03
C ALA A 12 -6.72 -9.97 -0.49
N SER A 13 -7.33 -10.67 -1.45
CA SER A 13 -6.84 -11.95 -1.97
C SER A 13 -5.44 -11.86 -2.59
N VAL A 14 -5.09 -10.69 -3.14
CA VAL A 14 -3.76 -10.39 -3.70
C VAL A 14 -2.64 -10.59 -2.68
N PHE A 15 -2.89 -10.31 -1.39
CA PHE A 15 -1.90 -10.44 -0.32
C PHE A 15 -1.78 -11.85 0.25
N ARG A 16 -2.70 -12.77 -0.10
CA ARG A 16 -2.81 -14.10 0.51
C ARG A 16 -1.47 -14.85 0.49
N SER A 17 -0.87 -14.98 -0.69
CA SER A 17 0.40 -15.70 -0.85
C SER A 17 1.54 -15.06 -0.04
N ALA A 18 1.61 -13.73 0.04
CA ALA A 18 2.63 -13.04 0.80
C ALA A 18 2.46 -13.26 2.32
N ILE A 19 1.22 -13.16 2.83
CA ILE A 19 0.90 -13.35 4.25
C ILE A 19 1.13 -14.80 4.68
N GLU A 20 0.70 -15.77 3.86
CA GLU A 20 0.89 -17.20 4.17
C GLU A 20 2.38 -17.60 4.10
N ARG A 21 3.13 -17.09 3.11
CA ARG A 21 4.61 -17.25 3.06
C ARG A 21 5.30 -16.64 4.27
N ALA A 22 4.71 -15.63 4.88
CA ALA A 22 5.18 -15.00 6.11
C ALA A 22 4.93 -15.85 7.37
N GLY A 23 4.26 -17.00 7.24
CA GLY A 23 3.87 -17.87 8.35
C GLY A 23 2.67 -17.36 9.14
N LEU A 24 1.88 -16.43 8.58
CA LEU A 24 0.71 -15.85 9.23
C LEU A 24 -0.59 -16.47 8.71
N ALA A 25 -1.59 -16.57 9.58
CA ALA A 25 -2.94 -16.89 9.15
C ALA A 25 -3.59 -15.69 8.46
N PHE A 26 -4.36 -15.94 7.39
CA PHE A 26 -5.07 -14.88 6.66
C PHE A 26 -6.55 -15.19 6.48
N GLU A 27 -7.38 -14.43 7.21
CA GLU A 27 -8.83 -14.57 7.26
C GLU A 27 -9.52 -13.45 6.49
N VAL A 28 -10.41 -13.78 5.56
CA VAL A 28 -11.19 -12.79 4.81
C VAL A 28 -12.66 -13.14 4.94
N HIS A 29 -13.41 -12.26 5.62
CA HIS A 29 -14.84 -12.42 5.89
C HIS A 29 -15.60 -11.16 5.43
N CYS A 30 -15.88 -11.09 4.14
CA CYS A 30 -16.65 -10.00 3.55
C CYS A 30 -18.08 -10.48 3.30
N GLU A 31 -19.02 -9.95 4.08
CA GLU A 31 -20.45 -10.18 3.92
C GLU A 31 -21.02 -9.27 2.83
N PRO A 32 -21.92 -9.75 1.96
CA PRO A 32 -22.54 -8.92 0.93
C PRO A 32 -23.21 -7.68 1.51
N ILE A 33 -22.95 -6.52 0.91
CA ILE A 33 -23.57 -5.24 1.26
C ILE A 33 -24.55 -4.88 0.13
N GLU A 34 -25.85 -5.03 0.40
CA GLU A 34 -26.90 -4.85 -0.62
C GLU A 34 -27.08 -3.39 -1.05
N ASP A 35 -26.80 -2.44 -0.16
CA ASP A 35 -26.92 -1.03 -0.47
C ASP A 35 -25.75 -0.54 -1.34
N PRO A 36 -26.01 0.32 -2.34
CA PRO A 36 -24.96 0.80 -3.22
C PRO A 36 -23.97 1.67 -2.46
N VAL A 37 -22.69 1.30 -2.48
CA VAL A 37 -21.61 2.14 -1.98
C VAL A 37 -20.94 2.84 -3.15
N TYR A 38 -20.71 4.14 -3.03
CA TYR A 38 -20.08 4.96 -4.07
C TYR A 38 -18.67 5.31 -3.65
N ILE A 39 -17.71 4.64 -4.28
CA ILE A 39 -16.29 4.89 -4.10
C ILE A 39 -15.57 4.94 -5.45
N ASP A 40 -14.44 5.63 -5.46
CA ASP A 40 -13.41 5.50 -6.48
C ASP A 40 -12.61 4.20 -6.19
N GLN A 41 -12.63 3.28 -7.15
CA GLN A 41 -12.01 1.96 -7.00
C GLN A 41 -10.48 2.03 -6.89
N ASP A 42 -9.85 2.95 -7.63
CA ASP A 42 -8.39 3.10 -7.63
C ASP A 42 -7.91 3.71 -6.31
N MET A 43 -8.71 4.59 -5.70
CA MET A 43 -8.44 5.10 -4.36
C MET A 43 -8.68 4.04 -3.29
N TRP A 44 -9.75 3.24 -3.42
CA TRP A 44 -10.05 2.15 -2.50
C TRP A 44 -8.97 1.06 -2.51
N GLU A 45 -8.46 0.71 -3.69
CA GLU A 45 -7.31 -0.17 -3.86
C GLU A 45 -6.12 0.30 -3.02
N LYS A 46 -5.74 1.58 -3.15
CA LYS A 46 -4.63 2.17 -2.39
C LYS A 46 -4.88 2.09 -0.88
N VAL A 47 -6.13 2.28 -0.43
CA VAL A 47 -6.49 2.16 0.97
C VAL A 47 -6.25 0.74 1.49
N ILE A 48 -6.83 -0.26 0.82
CA ILE A 48 -6.73 -1.66 1.26
C ILE A 48 -5.29 -2.15 1.21
N PHE A 49 -4.55 -1.83 0.15
CA PHE A 49 -3.15 -2.24 0.03
C PHE A 49 -2.25 -1.58 1.07
N ASN A 50 -2.49 -0.32 1.43
CA ASN A 50 -1.72 0.32 2.49
C ASN A 50 -1.98 -0.33 3.86
N LEU A 51 -3.24 -0.64 4.18
CA LEU A 51 -3.56 -1.29 5.45
C LEU A 51 -3.00 -2.71 5.54
N LEU A 52 -3.11 -3.50 4.45
CA LEU A 52 -2.59 -4.88 4.42
C LEU A 52 -1.06 -4.95 4.41
N SER A 53 -0.39 -4.05 3.69
CA SER A 53 1.07 -3.96 3.75
C SER A 53 1.55 -3.59 5.15
N ASN A 54 0.91 -2.64 5.83
CA ASN A 54 1.22 -2.33 7.24
C ASN A 54 0.98 -3.54 8.15
N ALA A 55 -0.16 -4.22 8.04
CA ALA A 55 -0.46 -5.40 8.83
C ALA A 55 0.61 -6.50 8.66
N LEU A 56 1.03 -6.77 7.42
CA LEU A 56 2.09 -7.74 7.13
C LEU A 56 3.46 -7.28 7.66
N LYS A 57 3.78 -6.00 7.54
CA LYS A 57 5.04 -5.42 8.00
C LYS A 57 5.24 -5.53 9.51
N PHE A 58 4.17 -5.34 10.28
CA PHE A 58 4.22 -5.26 11.75
C PHE A 58 3.75 -6.53 12.46
N THR A 59 3.33 -7.56 11.71
CA THR A 59 2.94 -8.86 12.26
C THR A 59 3.98 -9.92 11.93
N PHE A 60 4.55 -10.53 12.97
CA PHE A 60 5.58 -11.58 12.84
C PHE A 60 5.02 -12.98 13.07
N THR A 61 4.01 -13.09 13.92
CA THR A 61 3.30 -14.33 14.25
C THR A 61 1.83 -14.02 14.48
N GLY A 62 0.95 -14.98 14.26
CA GLY A 62 -0.48 -14.81 14.48
C GLY A 62 -1.24 -14.70 13.16
N ALA A 63 -2.15 -13.73 13.10
CA ALA A 63 -3.09 -13.58 12.00
C ALA A 63 -3.26 -12.13 11.54
N ILE A 64 -3.69 -12.00 10.29
CA ILE A 64 -4.25 -10.79 9.70
C ILE A 64 -5.67 -11.14 9.23
N SER A 65 -6.63 -10.26 9.47
CA SER A 65 -8.01 -10.46 9.05
C SER A 65 -8.58 -9.23 8.36
N VAL A 66 -9.41 -9.47 7.34
CA VAL A 66 -10.21 -8.45 6.66
C VAL A 66 -11.68 -8.81 6.81
N ARG A 67 -12.48 -7.85 7.28
CA ARG A 67 -13.93 -7.99 7.37
C ARG A 67 -14.61 -6.85 6.65
N ALA A 68 -15.71 -7.15 5.97
CA ALA A 68 -16.60 -6.15 5.42
C ALA A 68 -18.04 -6.54 5.78
N CYS A 69 -18.82 -5.62 6.31
CA CYS A 69 -20.22 -5.85 6.62
C CYS A 69 -21.01 -4.55 6.56
N ARG A 70 -22.34 -4.67 6.69
CA ARG A 70 -23.25 -3.53 6.78
C ARG A 70 -23.64 -3.32 8.24
N GLU A 71 -23.43 -2.11 8.76
CA GLU A 71 -23.91 -1.69 10.07
C GLU A 71 -24.82 -0.47 9.93
N ALA A 72 -26.10 -0.63 10.27
CA ALA A 72 -27.12 0.44 10.18
C ALA A 72 -27.18 1.11 8.79
N SER A 73 -26.61 2.32 8.63
CA SER A 73 -26.58 3.09 7.38
C SER A 73 -25.16 3.22 6.80
N GLU A 74 -24.24 2.37 7.24
CA GLU A 74 -22.84 2.42 6.87
C GLU A 74 -22.35 1.05 6.39
N ALA A 75 -21.46 1.07 5.40
CA ALA A 75 -20.59 -0.03 5.08
C ALA A 75 -19.36 0.07 5.97
N VAL A 76 -19.04 -1.02 6.67
CA VAL A 76 -17.95 -1.08 7.64
C VAL A 76 -16.92 -2.07 7.15
N VAL A 77 -15.68 -1.61 7.01
CA VAL A 77 -14.55 -2.43 6.60
C VAL A 77 -13.49 -2.39 7.70
N THR A 78 -13.08 -3.56 8.17
CA THR A 78 -12.10 -3.70 9.23
C THR A 78 -10.89 -4.48 8.73
N VAL A 79 -9.70 -3.95 8.94
CA VAL A 79 -8.43 -4.65 8.75
C VAL A 79 -7.76 -4.76 10.11
N ALA A 80 -7.61 -5.99 10.61
CA ALA A 80 -7.06 -6.26 11.93
C ALA A 80 -5.85 -7.18 11.85
N ASP A 81 -4.84 -6.89 12.65
CA ASP A 81 -3.64 -7.70 12.81
C ASP A 81 -3.38 -8.01 14.29
N THR A 82 -2.49 -8.97 14.54
CA THR A 82 -2.06 -9.40 15.88
C THR A 82 -0.58 -9.07 16.12
N GLY A 83 -0.08 -8.07 15.40
CA GLY A 83 1.31 -7.67 15.38
C GLY A 83 1.74 -6.89 16.62
N THR A 84 2.77 -6.06 16.45
CA THR A 84 3.36 -5.32 17.57
C THR A 84 2.44 -4.29 18.21
N GLY A 85 1.37 -3.90 17.52
CA GLY A 85 0.50 -2.81 17.94
C GLY A 85 1.22 -1.45 18.01
N VAL A 86 0.49 -0.46 18.49
CA VAL A 86 0.89 0.94 18.59
C VAL A 86 0.84 1.36 20.06
N PRO A 87 1.92 1.95 20.62
CA PRO A 87 1.90 2.49 21.97
C PRO A 87 0.87 3.61 22.14
N ALA A 88 0.23 3.69 23.30
CA ALA A 88 -0.84 4.67 23.56
C ALA A 88 -0.41 6.14 23.32
N ALA A 89 0.87 6.47 23.56
CA ALA A 89 1.42 7.80 23.32
C ALA A 89 1.50 8.17 21.83
N GLU A 90 1.52 7.19 20.94
CA GLU A 90 1.65 7.36 19.50
C GLU A 90 0.30 7.38 18.78
N MET A 91 -0.77 6.90 19.43
CA MET A 91 -2.10 6.74 18.83
C MET A 91 -2.68 8.04 18.27
N SER A 92 -2.50 9.18 18.97
CA SER A 92 -3.03 10.46 18.50
C SER A 92 -2.34 10.98 17.23
N ARG A 93 -1.13 10.47 16.95
CA ARG A 93 -0.27 10.91 15.85
C ARG A 93 -0.21 9.89 14.71
N LEU A 94 -0.89 8.76 14.83
CA LEU A 94 -0.83 7.64 13.89
C LEU A 94 -1.17 8.01 12.44
N PHE A 95 -2.04 9.02 12.26
CA PHE A 95 -2.44 9.52 10.95
C PHE A 95 -1.73 10.82 10.54
N GLU A 96 -0.72 11.28 11.30
CA GLU A 96 0.10 12.42 10.91
C GLU A 96 1.05 12.05 9.78
N ARG A 97 1.23 12.95 8.83
CA ARG A 97 2.20 12.76 7.74
C ARG A 97 3.62 12.78 8.28
N PHE A 98 4.46 11.92 7.71
CA PHE A 98 5.88 11.79 8.06
C PHE A 98 6.12 11.34 9.50
N HIS A 99 5.05 11.02 10.24
CA HIS A 99 5.17 10.50 11.59
C HIS A 99 5.51 9.02 11.53
N ARG A 100 6.51 8.63 12.32
CA ARG A 100 6.99 7.27 12.43
C ARG A 100 7.28 6.99 13.90
N ILE A 101 6.85 5.82 14.36
CA ILE A 101 7.12 5.38 15.72
C ILE A 101 8.59 4.94 15.78
N GLU A 102 9.40 5.67 16.55
CA GLU A 102 10.80 5.33 16.76
C GLU A 102 10.92 3.97 17.47
N ASN A 103 11.88 3.15 17.04
CA ASN A 103 12.11 1.79 17.58
C ASN A 103 10.93 0.82 17.43
N ALA A 104 9.93 1.13 16.59
CA ALA A 104 8.89 0.16 16.26
C ALA A 104 9.53 -1.08 15.62
N ARG A 105 9.29 -2.24 16.23
CA ARG A 105 9.76 -3.52 15.71
C ARG A 105 8.94 -3.85 14.45
N GLY A 106 9.54 -3.71 13.28
CA GLY A 106 8.93 -4.05 11.99
C GLY A 106 9.88 -4.90 11.15
N ARG A 107 9.34 -5.56 10.11
CA ARG A 107 10.16 -6.33 9.14
C ARG A 107 11.13 -5.44 8.34
N SER A 108 10.93 -4.12 8.35
CA SER A 108 11.82 -3.12 7.75
C SER A 108 11.73 -1.79 8.50
N ASN A 109 12.83 -1.04 8.49
CA ASN A 109 12.93 0.36 8.94
C ASN A 109 12.61 1.35 7.81
N GLU A 110 12.18 0.89 6.64
CA GLU A 110 11.77 1.74 5.53
C GLU A 110 10.32 2.19 5.69
N GLY A 111 9.93 3.27 5.02
CA GLY A 111 8.58 3.84 5.06
C GLY A 111 8.61 5.35 5.31
N SER A 112 7.91 6.10 4.46
CA SER A 112 7.91 7.58 4.47
C SER A 112 7.01 8.19 5.56
N GLY A 113 6.23 7.38 6.29
CA GLY A 113 5.19 7.87 7.21
C GLY A 113 4.01 8.54 6.50
N ILE A 114 3.83 8.30 5.19
CA ILE A 114 2.75 8.92 4.40
C ILE A 114 1.51 8.01 4.31
N GLY A 115 1.70 6.69 4.38
CA GLY A 115 0.66 5.70 4.07
C GLY A 115 -0.67 5.92 4.79
N LEU A 116 -0.67 5.90 6.12
CA LEU A 116 -1.90 6.05 6.90
C LEU A 116 -2.52 7.45 6.79
N ALA A 117 -1.70 8.50 6.66
CA ALA A 117 -2.20 9.85 6.41
C ALA A 117 -2.95 9.93 5.07
N LEU A 118 -2.40 9.32 4.01
CA LEU A 118 -3.05 9.22 2.71
C LEU A 118 -4.36 8.41 2.81
N VAL A 119 -4.35 7.27 3.50
CA VAL A 119 -5.57 6.48 3.73
C VAL A 119 -6.67 7.34 4.33
N LYS A 120 -6.36 8.10 5.39
CA LYS A 120 -7.34 8.97 6.05
C LYS A 120 -7.94 9.98 5.09
N GLU A 121 -7.14 10.61 4.24
CA GLU A 121 -7.62 11.60 3.26
C GLU A 121 -8.48 10.96 2.17
N LEU A 122 -8.05 9.81 1.64
CA LEU A 122 -8.83 9.08 0.64
C LEU A 122 -10.19 8.68 1.21
N ILE A 123 -10.26 8.21 2.46
CA ILE A 123 -11.54 7.89 3.11
C ILE A 123 -12.40 9.13 3.34
N GLN A 124 -11.79 10.25 3.73
CA GLN A 124 -12.51 11.52 3.89
C GLN A 124 -13.08 12.04 2.57
N LEU A 125 -12.37 11.88 1.45
CA LEU A 125 -12.88 12.23 0.11
C LEU A 125 -14.11 11.41 -0.29
N HIS A 126 -14.23 10.18 0.23
CA HIS A 126 -15.43 9.34 0.07
C HIS A 126 -16.54 9.68 1.07
N GLY A 127 -16.40 10.73 1.88
CA GLY A 127 -17.35 11.08 2.92
C GLY A 127 -17.39 10.11 4.11
N GLY A 128 -16.37 9.25 4.22
CA GLY A 128 -16.26 8.26 5.29
C GLY A 128 -15.40 8.70 6.47
N THR A 129 -15.20 7.77 7.40
CA THR A 129 -14.30 7.91 8.53
C THR A 129 -13.39 6.69 8.66
N ILE A 130 -12.20 6.88 9.23
CA ILE A 130 -11.31 5.79 9.62
C ILE A 130 -10.87 6.01 11.06
N THR A 131 -10.91 4.95 11.86
CA THR A 131 -10.39 4.90 13.23
C THR A 131 -9.40 3.76 13.37
N ALA A 132 -8.55 3.83 14.39
CA ALA A 132 -7.64 2.77 14.77
C ALA A 132 -7.81 2.46 16.26
N ASP A 133 -7.90 1.19 16.60
CA ASP A 133 -7.79 0.66 17.95
C ASP A 133 -6.54 -0.23 18.01
N SER A 134 -5.66 0.02 18.97
CA SER A 134 -4.41 -0.72 19.09
C SER A 134 -3.89 -0.70 20.51
N ALA A 135 -3.22 -1.79 20.88
CA ALA A 135 -2.43 -1.88 22.09
C ALA A 135 -1.11 -2.57 21.80
N GLU A 136 -0.05 -2.11 22.46
CA GLU A 136 1.28 -2.68 22.31
C GLU A 136 1.29 -4.18 22.64
N GLY A 137 1.79 -4.98 21.71
CA GLY A 137 1.83 -6.44 21.75
C GLY A 137 0.50 -7.15 21.48
N GLN A 138 -0.59 -6.43 21.16
CA GLN A 138 -1.90 -7.01 20.86
C GLN A 138 -2.31 -6.84 19.39
N GLY A 139 -1.58 -6.02 18.63
CA GLY A 139 -1.88 -5.71 17.23
C GLY A 139 -2.71 -4.44 17.05
N THR A 140 -3.17 -4.24 15.82
CA THR A 140 -3.91 -3.03 15.41
C THR A 140 -5.17 -3.41 14.65
N THR A 141 -6.26 -2.71 14.91
CA THR A 141 -7.52 -2.80 14.17
C THR A 141 -7.85 -1.45 13.56
N PHE A 142 -7.84 -1.36 12.24
CA PHE A 142 -8.34 -0.21 11.50
C PHE A 142 -9.78 -0.46 11.10
N THR A 143 -10.65 0.51 11.38
CA THR A 143 -12.08 0.46 11.03
C THR A 143 -12.43 1.63 10.15
N ILE A 144 -12.88 1.34 8.93
CA ILE A 144 -13.38 2.31 7.95
C ILE A 144 -14.90 2.24 7.96
N ARG A 145 -15.56 3.40 7.98
CA ARG A 145 -17.02 3.55 7.87
C ARG A 145 -17.34 4.44 6.68
N LEU A 146 -18.13 3.93 5.75
CA LEU A 146 -18.58 4.64 4.56
C LEU A 146 -20.12 4.73 4.55
N PRO A 147 -20.70 5.89 4.27
CA PRO A 147 -22.15 6.00 4.10
C PRO A 147 -22.63 5.17 2.89
N VAL A 148 -23.72 4.43 3.06
CA VAL A 148 -24.36 3.71 1.96
C VAL A 148 -25.35 4.62 1.22
N GLY A 149 -25.68 4.27 -0.02
CA GLY A 149 -26.57 5.05 -0.87
C GLY A 149 -25.91 6.29 -1.47
N ALA A 150 -26.69 7.05 -2.23
CA ALA A 150 -26.23 8.27 -2.89
C ALA A 150 -26.68 9.57 -2.18
N ALA A 151 -27.48 9.48 -1.11
CA ALA A 151 -28.14 10.64 -0.51
C ALA A 151 -27.16 11.67 0.09
N HIS A 152 -25.95 11.25 0.43
CA HIS A 152 -24.88 12.10 0.96
C HIS A 152 -24.02 12.74 -0.14
N LEU A 153 -24.19 12.32 -1.40
CA LEU A 153 -23.39 12.80 -2.52
C LEU A 153 -24.07 13.96 -3.26
N PRO A 154 -23.31 14.99 -3.63
CA PRO A 154 -23.74 15.96 -4.64
C PRO A 154 -24.11 15.27 -5.96
N SER A 155 -25.10 15.77 -6.68
CA SER A 155 -25.61 15.16 -7.91
C SER A 155 -24.61 15.15 -9.08
N ASP A 156 -23.55 15.94 -8.99
CA ASP A 156 -22.51 16.14 -10.01
C ASP A 156 -21.26 15.25 -9.86
N VAL A 157 -21.12 14.52 -8.74
CA VAL A 157 -19.96 13.61 -8.49
C VAL A 157 -20.23 12.14 -8.82
N ILE A 158 -21.46 11.77 -9.19
CA ILE A 158 -21.78 10.39 -9.53
C ILE A 158 -21.51 10.15 -11.01
N ALA A 159 -20.37 9.52 -11.31
CA ALA A 159 -20.10 9.00 -12.65
C ALA A 159 -21.03 7.79 -12.95
N PRO A 160 -21.55 7.65 -14.19
CA PRO A 160 -22.22 6.43 -14.60
C PRO A 160 -21.25 5.24 -14.47
N ALA A 161 -21.79 4.08 -14.11
CA ALA A 161 -21.01 2.85 -13.97
C ALA A 161 -20.50 2.40 -15.34
N ASP A 162 -19.34 2.89 -15.75
CA ASP A 162 -18.60 2.33 -16.87
C ASP A 162 -18.09 0.95 -16.44
N GLY A 163 -18.90 -0.07 -16.76
CA GLY A 163 -18.51 -1.46 -16.60
C GLY A 163 -17.22 -1.71 -17.36
N ASN A 164 -16.25 -2.33 -16.68
CA ASN A 164 -15.00 -2.86 -17.22
C ASN A 164 -13.76 -1.93 -17.21
N ARG A 165 -13.52 -1.18 -16.12
CA ARG A 165 -12.16 -0.71 -15.81
C ARG A 165 -11.43 -1.78 -14.98
N ARG A 166 -10.42 -2.41 -15.59
CA ARG A 166 -9.52 -3.37 -14.92
C ARG A 166 -8.63 -2.60 -13.93
N ALA A 167 -8.38 -3.18 -12.76
CA ALA A 167 -7.42 -2.67 -11.78
C ALA A 167 -6.10 -2.30 -12.49
N ASN A 168 -5.73 -1.02 -12.41
CA ASN A 168 -4.53 -0.49 -13.05
C ASN A 168 -3.30 -0.92 -12.24
N GLY A 169 -2.77 -2.14 -12.45
CA GLY A 169 -1.36 -2.55 -12.28
C GLY A 169 -0.58 -2.16 -11.00
N GLY A 170 -1.22 -1.57 -9.98
CA GLY A 170 -0.58 -1.05 -8.77
C GLY A 170 -0.40 -2.10 -7.69
N ALA A 171 -1.19 -3.17 -7.75
CA ALA A 171 -1.08 -4.35 -6.89
C ALA A 171 0.34 -4.90 -6.82
N ASP A 172 1.00 -5.01 -7.98
CA ASP A 172 2.34 -5.59 -8.05
C ASP A 172 3.35 -4.76 -7.24
N ALA A 173 3.26 -3.43 -7.24
CA ALA A 173 4.18 -2.58 -6.47
C ALA A 173 4.05 -2.78 -4.95
N TYR A 174 2.81 -2.84 -4.43
CA TYR A 174 2.56 -3.07 -3.00
C TYR A 174 2.92 -4.49 -2.57
N VAL A 175 2.63 -5.48 -3.41
CA VAL A 175 2.97 -6.88 -3.13
C VAL A 175 4.48 -7.08 -3.22
N GLU A 176 5.16 -6.52 -4.21
CA GLU A 176 6.62 -6.58 -4.30
C GLU A 176 7.30 -5.87 -3.14
N GLU A 177 6.78 -4.73 -2.68
CA GLU A 177 7.24 -4.09 -1.44
C GLU A 177 7.04 -5.01 -0.23
N ALA A 178 5.85 -5.60 -0.08
CA ALA A 178 5.56 -6.56 0.98
C ALA A 178 6.45 -7.82 0.95
N LEU A 179 6.71 -8.37 -0.25
CA LEU A 179 7.53 -9.56 -0.46
C LEU A 179 9.01 -9.28 -0.18
N ARG A 180 9.50 -8.05 -0.42
CA ARG A 180 10.87 -7.63 -0.07
C ARG A 180 11.14 -7.71 1.43
N TRP A 181 10.12 -7.67 2.27
CA TRP A 181 10.25 -7.75 3.73
C TRP A 181 10.25 -9.18 4.28
N LEU A 182 10.02 -10.19 3.43
CA LEU A 182 10.12 -11.58 3.84
C LEU A 182 11.59 -12.01 3.81
N PRO A 183 12.06 -12.79 4.82
CA PRO A 183 13.36 -13.44 4.67
C PRO A 183 13.35 -14.25 3.37
N PRO A 184 14.47 -14.28 2.61
CA PRO A 184 14.59 -15.20 1.49
C PRO A 184 14.23 -16.58 2.01
N GLY A 185 13.28 -17.24 1.34
CA GLY A 185 12.94 -18.61 1.68
C GLY A 185 14.23 -19.42 1.74
N HIS A 186 14.33 -20.33 2.70
CA HIS A 186 15.39 -21.33 2.70
C HIS A 186 15.31 -22.15 1.40
N GLU A 187 15.89 -21.64 0.33
CA GLU A 187 16.41 -22.46 -0.73
C GLU A 187 17.71 -23.05 -0.17
N GLU A 188 17.76 -24.37 -0.05
CA GLU A 188 18.99 -25.08 0.26
C GLU A 188 20.10 -24.60 -0.69
N PRO A 189 21.32 -24.37 -0.20
CA PRO A 189 22.40 -23.90 -1.05
C PRO A 189 22.74 -24.99 -2.08
N ASP A 190 22.42 -24.74 -3.35
CA ASP A 190 23.07 -25.46 -4.46
C ASP A 190 24.58 -25.22 -4.36
N ALA A 191 25.34 -26.30 -4.54
CA ALA A 191 26.78 -26.40 -4.36
C ALA A 191 27.60 -25.68 -5.46
N SER A 192 27.12 -24.54 -5.96
CA SER A 192 27.76 -23.81 -7.06
C SER A 192 28.07 -22.33 -6.78
N GLY A 193 27.66 -21.77 -5.63
CA GLY A 193 28.21 -20.51 -5.10
C GLY A 193 28.18 -19.30 -6.05
N GLN A 194 27.23 -19.23 -6.99
CA GLN A 194 27.05 -18.08 -7.87
C GLN A 194 25.62 -17.54 -7.76
N GLU A 195 25.48 -16.43 -7.02
CA GLU A 195 24.25 -15.63 -7.03
C GLU A 195 24.03 -15.05 -8.44
N LYS A 196 22.98 -15.52 -9.12
CA LYS A 196 22.46 -14.91 -10.35
C LYS A 196 21.13 -14.24 -10.05
N TYR A 197 21.19 -12.96 -9.68
CA TYR A 197 20.03 -12.08 -9.83
C TYR A 197 19.79 -11.86 -11.33
N SER A 198 18.83 -12.58 -11.89
CA SER A 198 18.31 -12.28 -13.24
C SER A 198 17.13 -11.32 -13.09
N LEU A 199 17.32 -10.06 -13.51
CA LEU A 199 16.25 -9.06 -13.58
C LEU A 199 15.28 -9.40 -14.74
N PRO A 200 13.96 -9.26 -14.57
CA PRO A 200 13.00 -9.42 -15.66
C PRO A 200 13.10 -8.25 -16.66
N ASN A 201 13.03 -8.59 -17.94
CA ASN A 201 13.11 -7.66 -19.06
C ASN A 201 11.75 -6.95 -19.25
N LEU A 202 11.53 -5.83 -18.55
CA LEU A 202 10.35 -4.99 -18.72
C LEU A 202 10.59 -3.98 -19.85
N SER A 203 10.12 -4.31 -21.05
CA SER A 203 10.00 -3.34 -22.14
C SER A 203 8.83 -2.39 -21.86
N VAL A 204 9.13 -1.21 -21.32
CA VAL A 204 8.16 -0.12 -21.15
C VAL A 204 8.23 0.78 -22.38
N THR A 205 7.18 0.76 -23.20
CA THR A 205 6.95 1.76 -24.24
C THR A 205 6.48 3.06 -23.60
N GLY A 206 7.40 4.01 -23.41
CA GLY A 206 7.06 5.37 -22.99
C GLY A 206 6.44 6.20 -24.12
N PRO A 207 5.73 7.31 -23.80
CA PRO A 207 5.10 8.16 -24.79
C PRO A 207 6.15 8.89 -25.63
N THR A 208 6.01 8.78 -26.96
CA THR A 208 6.78 9.54 -27.93
C THR A 208 6.40 11.02 -27.88
N ALA A 209 7.31 11.88 -27.42
CA ALA A 209 7.19 13.31 -27.65
C ALA A 209 8.54 14.04 -27.76
N ALA A 210 8.73 14.59 -28.95
CA ALA A 210 9.37 15.86 -29.29
C ALA A 210 10.89 16.05 -29.05
N SER A 211 11.58 16.01 -30.18
CA SER A 211 12.88 16.62 -30.45
C SER A 211 13.02 18.05 -29.92
N GLY A 212 14.09 18.30 -29.17
CA GLY A 212 14.77 19.61 -29.16
C GLY A 212 14.70 20.42 -27.87
N THR A 213 15.56 20.10 -26.90
CA THR A 213 16.30 21.06 -26.03
C THR A 213 17.33 20.25 -25.23
N GLY A 214 18.54 20.77 -25.02
CA GLY A 214 19.67 20.05 -24.43
C GLY A 214 19.32 19.26 -23.17
N ALA A 215 19.92 18.07 -23.03
CA ALA A 215 19.63 17.13 -21.95
C ALA A 215 19.60 17.84 -20.59
N LEU A 216 18.41 17.89 -19.99
CA LEU A 216 18.20 18.49 -18.68
C LEU A 216 19.06 17.72 -17.66
N ARG A 217 19.84 18.46 -16.86
CA ARG A 217 20.66 17.89 -15.80
C ARG A 217 19.81 17.71 -14.54
N VAL A 218 19.88 16.53 -13.94
CA VAL A 218 19.17 16.16 -12.72
C VAL A 218 20.19 15.67 -11.69
N LEU A 219 20.19 16.27 -10.50
CA LEU A 219 20.97 15.82 -9.35
C LEU A 219 20.06 15.03 -8.41
N ILE A 220 20.45 13.81 -8.06
CA ILE A 220 19.76 12.94 -7.10
C ILE A 220 20.59 12.89 -5.84
N ALA A 221 20.07 13.46 -4.76
CA ALA A 221 20.66 13.39 -3.42
C ALA A 221 19.75 12.55 -2.52
N ASP A 222 20.18 11.35 -2.19
CA ASP A 222 19.44 10.38 -1.38
C ASP A 222 20.47 9.52 -0.65
N ASP A 223 20.25 9.09 0.58
CA ASP A 223 21.23 8.34 1.37
C ASP A 223 21.16 6.82 1.11
N ASN A 224 20.10 6.34 0.49
CA ASN A 224 19.90 4.95 0.10
C ASN A 224 20.50 4.63 -1.28
N ALA A 225 21.55 3.79 -1.30
CA ALA A 225 22.30 3.46 -2.51
C ALA A 225 21.47 2.75 -3.58
N ASP A 226 20.58 1.84 -3.20
CA ASP A 226 19.78 1.06 -4.14
C ASP A 226 18.73 1.93 -4.82
N MET A 227 18.09 2.84 -4.07
CA MET A 227 17.11 3.79 -4.59
C MET A 227 17.76 4.83 -5.51
N ARG A 228 18.92 5.36 -5.12
CA ARG A 228 19.72 6.27 -5.98
C ARG A 228 20.05 5.63 -7.33
N ASP A 229 20.51 4.40 -7.31
CA ASP A 229 20.88 3.68 -8.52
C ASP A 229 19.67 3.41 -9.42
N TYR A 230 18.54 3.04 -8.82
CA TYR A 230 17.30 2.83 -9.55
C TYR A 230 16.81 4.12 -10.24
N LEU A 231 16.64 5.21 -9.48
CA LEU A 231 16.21 6.51 -10.01
C LEU A 231 17.19 7.03 -11.05
N GLY A 232 18.49 6.83 -10.82
CA GLY A 232 19.55 7.20 -11.73
C GLY A 232 19.49 6.46 -13.07
N ARG A 233 19.08 5.20 -13.10
CA ARG A 233 18.90 4.44 -14.35
C ARG A 233 17.63 4.87 -15.09
N LEU A 234 16.52 5.04 -14.37
CA LEU A 234 15.24 5.45 -14.93
C LEU A 234 15.31 6.82 -15.62
N LEU A 235 15.92 7.80 -14.97
CA LEU A 235 16.04 9.14 -15.53
C LEU A 235 17.06 9.19 -16.69
N ARG A 236 18.12 8.37 -16.65
CA ARG A 236 19.03 8.24 -17.80
C ARG A 236 18.36 7.59 -19.01
N SER A 237 17.47 6.60 -18.81
CA SER A 237 16.73 6.00 -19.93
C SER A 237 15.77 6.97 -20.61
N ASP A 238 15.29 7.97 -19.88
CA ASP A 238 14.43 9.04 -20.41
C ASP A 238 15.22 10.22 -21.01
N GLY A 239 16.55 10.09 -21.11
CA GLY A 239 17.41 11.05 -21.81
C GLY A 239 17.93 12.21 -20.95
N TYR A 240 17.75 12.15 -19.63
CA TYR A 240 18.29 13.14 -18.70
C TYR A 240 19.79 12.90 -18.42
N GLN A 241 20.54 13.96 -18.15
CA GLN A 241 21.90 13.85 -17.61
C GLN A 241 21.82 13.77 -16.09
N VAL A 242 22.10 12.59 -15.53
CA VAL A 242 21.90 12.35 -14.10
C VAL A 242 23.21 12.25 -13.33
N GLU A 243 23.31 13.04 -12.28
CA GLU A 243 24.36 13.03 -11.26
C GLU A 243 23.77 12.55 -9.93
N THR A 244 24.48 11.71 -9.20
CA THR A 244 23.99 11.06 -7.98
C THR A 244 24.98 11.32 -6.86
N VAL A 245 24.48 11.80 -5.73
CA VAL A 245 25.28 12.11 -4.52
C VAL A 245 24.63 11.45 -3.31
N ALA A 246 25.45 11.01 -2.34
CA ALA A 246 24.93 10.29 -1.17
C ALA A 246 24.35 11.24 -0.11
N ASP A 247 24.71 12.52 -0.15
CA ASP A 247 24.20 13.56 0.74
C ASP A 247 24.30 14.95 0.10
N GLY A 248 23.75 15.96 0.79
CA GLY A 248 23.77 17.36 0.33
C GLY A 248 25.10 18.10 0.51
N TYR A 249 26.13 17.48 1.11
CA TYR A 249 27.48 18.03 1.19
C TYR A 249 28.33 17.64 -0.04
N GLU A 250 27.99 16.52 -0.67
CA GLU A 250 28.58 16.03 -1.93
C GLU A 250 27.93 16.65 -3.19
N ALA A 251 26.84 17.43 -3.02
CA ALA A 251 26.02 18.07 -4.06
C ALA A 251 26.61 19.34 -4.69
#